data_AF-A0A517ZHD1-F1
#
_entry.id   AF-A0A517ZHD1-F1
#
_cell.length_a   1.000
_cell.length_b   1.000
_cell.length_c   1.000
_cell.angle_alpha   90.00
_cell.angle_beta   90.00
_cell.angle_gamma   90.00
#
_symmetry.space_group_name_H-M   'P 1'
#
loop_
_entity.id
_entity.type
_entity.pdbx_description
1 polymer ?
#
loop_
_entity_poly.entity_id
_entity_poly.type
_entity_poly.pdbx_seq_one_letter_code
_entity_poly.pdbx_strand_id
1 'polypeptide(L)'
;MHALCTLTFMVLLTLVTTTAQAEGLIHQLPEDGAWAQFDIQGKGTDADGSTVTLSGTITMSSVGTAEVDGEQCRWIEVATEGKRDDQAFTDIVKLLIPESQLAQGKDPLKHVLKIWHKHSQVPGGAKQIEDLAGQNARYLRKFRPLLHGPFEMVQKLEKAPVDSKLGKVDCDGYSASGEVEMGTILMNSQYTIRLHKSAPFGVVTWQAETEVSREGQALGTMSTKFKLSDFGKDAKSAIPDAK
;
A
#
# COMPACT_ATOMS: atom_id res chain seq x y z
N MET A 1 -45.77 40.78 35.99
CA MET A 1 -44.85 41.01 34.84
C MET A 1 -43.85 39.87 34.83
N HIS A 2 -44.06 38.86 34.00
CA HIS A 2 -43.13 37.73 33.85
C HIS A 2 -42.53 37.79 32.44
N ALA A 3 -41.23 38.08 32.38
CA ALA A 3 -40.46 38.07 31.14
C ALA A 3 -40.09 36.62 30.82
N LEU A 4 -40.73 36.07 29.79
CA LEU A 4 -40.42 34.75 29.25
C LEU A 4 -39.18 34.88 28.35
N CYS A 5 -38.03 34.45 28.85
CA CYS A 5 -36.77 34.46 28.12
C CYS A 5 -36.63 33.14 27.35
N THR A 6 -37.07 33.10 26.09
CA THR A 6 -36.89 31.95 25.21
C THR A 6 -35.45 31.92 24.69
N LEU A 7 -34.64 31.04 25.29
CA LEU A 7 -33.27 30.74 24.87
C LEU A 7 -33.32 29.73 23.70
N THR A 8 -33.18 30.22 22.47
CA THR A 8 -33.13 29.38 21.27
C THR A 8 -31.76 28.73 21.16
N PHE A 9 -31.66 27.45 21.51
CA PHE A 9 -30.43 26.65 21.35
C PHE A 9 -30.29 26.23 19.88
N MET A 10 -29.49 26.97 19.11
CA MET A 10 -29.17 26.62 17.72
C MET A 10 -28.11 25.51 17.74
N VAL A 11 -28.57 24.25 17.64
CA VAL A 11 -27.69 23.09 17.48
C VAL A 11 -27.08 23.14 16.08
N LEU A 12 -25.87 23.68 15.99
CA LEU A 12 -25.07 23.68 14.77
C LEU A 12 -24.61 22.24 14.52
N LEU A 13 -25.38 21.50 13.71
CA LEU A 13 -25.04 20.16 13.25
C LEU A 13 -23.83 20.28 12.31
N THR A 14 -22.63 20.26 12.88
CA THR A 14 -21.39 20.17 12.10
C THR A 14 -21.39 18.81 11.41
N LEU A 15 -21.76 18.79 10.14
CA LEU A 15 -21.55 17.66 9.25
C LEU A 15 -20.05 17.41 9.21
N VAL A 16 -19.57 16.49 10.05
CA VAL A 16 -18.21 15.96 9.98
C VAL A 16 -18.17 15.19 8.66
N THR A 17 -17.72 15.86 7.60
CA THR A 17 -17.45 15.21 6.33
C THR A 17 -16.25 14.30 6.57
N THR A 18 -16.50 13.01 6.81
CA THR A 18 -15.45 11.99 6.75
C THR A 18 -14.85 12.06 5.36
N THR A 19 -13.63 12.56 5.26
CA THR A 19 -12.89 12.58 4.00
C THR A 19 -12.72 11.13 3.56
N ALA A 20 -13.28 10.79 2.40
CA ALA A 20 -13.02 9.52 1.76
C ALA A 20 -11.51 9.45 1.46
N GLN A 21 -10.86 8.36 1.87
CA GLN A 21 -9.43 8.17 1.60
C GLN A 21 -9.18 6.82 0.94
N ALA A 22 -8.41 6.87 -0.13
CA ALA A 22 -7.85 5.74 -0.83
C ALA A 22 -6.35 5.80 -0.62
N GLU A 23 -5.81 4.76 0.00
CA GLU A 23 -4.39 4.64 0.36
C GLU A 23 -3.86 3.33 -0.20
N GLY A 24 -2.56 3.07 -0.01
CA GLY A 24 -1.93 1.84 -0.46
C GLY A 24 -2.55 0.59 0.17
N LEU A 25 -1.76 -0.47 0.26
CA LEU A 25 -2.20 -1.75 0.78
C LEU A 25 -2.34 -1.79 2.32
N ILE A 26 -2.08 -0.68 3.03
CA ILE A 26 -2.31 -0.54 4.47
C ILE A 26 -3.40 0.51 4.69
N HIS A 27 -4.63 0.06 4.90
CA HIS A 27 -5.73 0.92 5.32
C HIS A 27 -5.98 0.86 6.84
N GLN A 28 -5.58 -0.25 7.46
CA GLN A 28 -5.59 -0.44 8.91
C GLN A 28 -4.36 -1.26 9.31
N LEU A 29 -3.86 -1.04 10.53
CA LEU A 29 -2.82 -1.85 11.14
C LEU A 29 -3.44 -3.07 11.82
N PRO A 30 -3.13 -4.31 11.39
CA PRO A 30 -3.59 -5.49 12.12
C PRO A 30 -2.79 -5.75 13.40
N GLU A 31 -3.26 -6.73 14.19
CA GLU A 31 -2.49 -7.32 15.29
C GLU A 31 -1.12 -7.81 14.81
N ASP A 32 -0.16 -7.87 15.73
CA ASP A 32 1.15 -8.41 15.40
C ASP A 32 1.08 -9.91 15.07
N GLY A 33 1.90 -10.35 14.13
CA GLY A 33 1.83 -11.69 13.54
C GLY A 33 0.73 -11.86 12.49
N ALA A 34 -0.10 -10.85 12.19
CA ALA A 34 -1.06 -10.97 11.10
C ALA A 34 -0.37 -10.86 9.73
N TRP A 35 -0.90 -11.57 8.74
CA TRP A 35 -0.47 -11.45 7.34
C TRP A 35 -1.63 -11.55 6.35
N ALA A 36 -1.46 -10.98 5.17
CA ALA A 36 -2.38 -11.06 4.04
C ALA A 36 -1.59 -11.29 2.75
N GLN A 37 -2.03 -12.25 1.94
CA GLN A 37 -1.49 -12.57 0.63
C GLN A 37 -2.46 -12.16 -0.47
N PHE A 38 -1.92 -11.57 -1.53
CA PHE A 38 -2.67 -11.14 -2.70
C PHE A 38 -2.08 -11.78 -3.95
N ASP A 39 -2.95 -12.29 -4.82
CA ASP A 39 -2.58 -12.68 -6.17
C ASP A 39 -2.30 -11.42 -7.00
N ILE A 40 -1.20 -11.44 -7.75
CA ILE A 40 -0.78 -10.38 -8.65
C ILE A 40 -1.07 -10.78 -10.09
N GLN A 41 -1.72 -9.89 -10.82
CA GLN A 41 -1.80 -9.93 -12.26
C GLN A 41 -1.45 -8.56 -12.82
N GLY A 42 -0.50 -8.51 -13.74
CA GLY A 42 -0.11 -7.28 -14.41
C GLY A 42 0.17 -7.51 -15.89
N LYS A 43 -0.18 -6.52 -16.69
CA LYS A 43 0.09 -6.48 -18.12
C LYS A 43 0.42 -5.06 -18.50
N GLY A 44 1.45 -4.88 -19.32
CA GLY A 44 1.83 -3.58 -19.82
C GLY A 44 2.44 -3.64 -21.20
N THR A 45 2.84 -2.46 -21.68
CA THR A 45 3.58 -2.28 -22.92
C THR A 45 4.81 -1.44 -22.63
N ASP A 46 5.98 -1.86 -23.11
CA ASP A 46 7.21 -1.05 -23.08
C ASP A 46 7.25 -0.05 -24.26
N ALA A 47 8.30 0.78 -24.30
CA ALA A 47 8.43 1.87 -25.27
C ALA A 47 8.57 1.40 -26.72
N ASP A 48 9.03 0.16 -26.92
CA ASP A 48 9.10 -0.51 -28.22
C ASP A 48 7.78 -1.21 -28.62
N GLY A 49 6.75 -1.12 -27.77
CA GLY A 49 5.46 -1.76 -27.95
C GLY A 49 5.42 -3.23 -27.55
N SER A 50 6.52 -3.79 -27.04
CA SER A 50 6.53 -5.17 -26.53
C SER A 50 5.63 -5.32 -25.31
N THR A 51 4.95 -6.45 -25.20
CA THR A 51 4.06 -6.74 -24.06
C THR A 51 4.88 -7.28 -22.91
N VAL A 52 4.74 -6.68 -21.73
CA VAL A 52 5.31 -7.17 -20.47
C VAL A 52 4.20 -7.77 -19.63
N THR A 53 4.47 -8.92 -19.02
CA THR A 53 3.52 -9.55 -18.08
C THR A 53 4.15 -9.72 -16.71
N LEU A 54 3.34 -9.51 -15.68
CA LEU A 54 3.68 -9.73 -14.29
C LEU A 54 2.66 -10.68 -13.67
N SER A 55 3.12 -11.73 -13.01
CA SER A 55 2.25 -12.62 -12.24
C SER A 55 2.97 -13.08 -10.97
N GLY A 56 2.21 -13.45 -9.95
CA GLY A 56 2.79 -13.92 -8.69
C GLY A 56 1.89 -13.63 -7.50
N THR A 57 2.52 -13.47 -6.35
CA THR A 57 1.88 -13.13 -5.08
C THR A 57 2.65 -12.04 -4.38
N ILE A 58 1.92 -11.15 -3.69
CA ILE A 58 2.48 -10.24 -2.70
C ILE A 58 1.93 -10.60 -1.33
N THR A 59 2.79 -10.74 -0.35
CA THR A 59 2.42 -11.00 1.04
C THR A 59 2.83 -9.82 1.89
N MET A 60 1.88 -9.25 2.62
CA MET A 60 2.10 -8.23 3.63
C MET A 60 1.96 -8.84 5.01
N SER A 61 2.91 -8.54 5.89
CA SER A 61 2.99 -9.16 7.21
C SER A 61 3.38 -8.14 8.27
N SER A 62 2.72 -8.21 9.42
CA SER A 62 3.21 -7.62 10.67
C SER A 62 4.09 -8.65 11.38
N VAL A 63 5.39 -8.38 11.52
CA VAL A 63 6.39 -9.38 11.94
C VAL A 63 7.20 -8.97 13.17
N GLY A 64 6.57 -8.27 14.10
CA GLY A 64 7.19 -7.83 15.34
C GLY A 64 7.03 -6.34 15.60
N THR A 65 7.20 -5.98 16.87
CA THR A 65 7.17 -4.62 17.39
C THR A 65 8.55 -4.16 17.84
N ALA A 66 8.78 -2.85 17.87
CA ALA A 66 9.94 -2.26 18.54
C ALA A 66 9.57 -0.89 19.14
N GLU A 67 10.29 -0.46 20.18
CA GLU A 67 10.20 0.91 20.70
C GLU A 67 11.42 1.70 20.19
N VAL A 68 11.19 2.89 19.64
CA VAL A 68 12.24 3.82 19.21
C VAL A 68 11.91 5.19 19.76
N ASP A 69 12.81 5.76 20.56
CA ASP A 69 12.64 7.08 21.19
C ASP A 69 11.33 7.24 21.98
N GLY A 70 10.86 6.15 22.60
CA GLY A 70 9.61 6.11 23.36
C GLY A 70 8.34 5.99 22.51
N GLU A 71 8.45 5.83 21.18
CA GLU A 71 7.33 5.60 20.28
C GLU A 71 7.24 4.12 19.87
N GLN A 72 6.03 3.56 19.95
CA GLN A 72 5.74 2.21 19.49
C GLN A 72 5.80 2.14 17.95
N CYS A 73 6.64 1.24 17.45
CA CYS A 73 6.83 0.99 16.03
C CYS A 73 6.45 -0.46 15.68
N ARG A 74 6.11 -0.68 14.40
CA ARG A 74 5.86 -2.00 13.83
C ARG A 74 6.82 -2.33 12.69
N TRP A 75 7.26 -3.58 12.67
CA TRP A 75 7.90 -4.17 11.51
C TRP A 75 6.86 -4.66 10.52
N ILE A 76 6.83 -4.02 9.35
CA ILE A 76 6.02 -4.43 8.21
C ILE A 76 6.94 -5.09 7.18
N GLU A 77 6.68 -6.35 6.85
CA GLU A 77 7.37 -7.07 5.79
C GLU A 77 6.46 -7.17 4.56
N VAL A 78 7.01 -6.86 3.39
CA VAL A 78 6.35 -7.01 2.11
C VAL A 78 7.21 -7.94 1.25
N ALA A 79 6.70 -9.14 0.99
CA ALA A 79 7.35 -10.17 0.19
C ALA A 79 6.62 -10.32 -1.14
N THR A 80 7.33 -10.15 -2.24
CA THR A 80 6.83 -10.41 -3.59
C THR A 80 7.52 -11.66 -4.12
N GLU A 81 6.72 -12.64 -4.51
CA GLU A 81 7.17 -13.81 -5.26
C GLU A 81 6.48 -13.79 -6.59
N GLY A 82 7.23 -13.70 -7.69
CA GLY A 82 6.62 -13.51 -8.99
C GLY A 82 7.47 -13.96 -10.15
N LYS A 83 6.91 -13.77 -11.33
CA LYS A 83 7.56 -13.98 -12.62
C LYS A 83 7.40 -12.70 -13.44
N ARG A 84 8.51 -12.26 -14.03
CA ARG A 84 8.53 -11.22 -15.06
C ARG A 84 9.13 -11.85 -16.30
N ASP A 85 8.37 -11.87 -17.39
CA ASP A 85 8.81 -12.45 -18.67
C ASP A 85 9.39 -13.87 -18.48
N ASP A 86 8.61 -14.71 -17.75
CA ASP A 86 8.95 -16.07 -17.31
C ASP A 86 10.13 -16.22 -16.34
N GLN A 87 10.85 -15.15 -16.02
CA GLN A 87 11.92 -15.18 -15.03
C GLN A 87 11.35 -15.02 -13.62
N ALA A 88 11.52 -16.06 -12.80
CA ALA A 88 11.12 -16.02 -11.39
C ALA A 88 12.01 -15.07 -10.58
N PHE A 89 11.39 -14.33 -9.66
CA PHE A 89 12.08 -13.49 -8.68
C PHE A 89 11.39 -13.54 -7.32
N THR A 90 12.17 -13.27 -6.28
CA THR A 90 11.67 -13.00 -4.93
C THR A 90 12.28 -11.70 -4.46
N ASP A 91 11.45 -10.81 -3.94
CA ASP A 91 11.84 -9.53 -3.39
C ASP A 91 11.16 -9.31 -2.04
N ILE A 92 11.95 -9.08 -1.00
CA ILE A 92 11.46 -8.91 0.38
C ILE A 92 12.01 -7.60 0.91
N VAL A 93 11.10 -6.74 1.37
CA VAL A 93 11.43 -5.54 2.14
C VAL A 93 10.84 -5.65 3.53
N LYS A 94 11.60 -5.27 4.55
CA LYS A 94 11.13 -5.17 5.95
C LYS A 94 11.36 -3.75 6.45
N LEU A 95 10.30 -3.08 6.88
CA LEU A 95 10.26 -1.66 7.23
C LEU A 95 9.90 -1.50 8.71
N LEU A 96 10.65 -0.70 9.46
CA LEU A 96 10.26 -0.26 10.79
C LEU A 96 9.59 1.10 10.69
N ILE A 97 8.31 1.18 11.05
CA ILE A 97 7.49 2.39 10.91
C ILE A 97 6.74 2.62 12.23
N PRO A 98 6.65 3.86 12.74
CA PRO A 98 5.82 4.16 13.91
C PRO A 98 4.36 3.74 13.68
N GLU A 99 3.73 3.11 14.67
CA GLU A 99 2.34 2.63 14.53
C GLU A 99 1.36 3.78 14.27
N SER A 100 1.67 4.98 14.79
CA SER A 100 0.91 6.21 14.55
C SER A 100 0.85 6.63 13.06
N GLN A 101 1.75 6.10 12.23
CA GLN A 101 1.86 6.36 10.79
C GLN A 101 1.34 5.20 9.92
N LEU A 102 0.89 4.10 10.54
CA LEU A 102 0.29 2.94 9.88
C LEU A 102 -1.25 2.98 9.97
N ALA A 103 -1.81 4.17 9.86
CA ALA A 103 -3.25 4.42 10.01
C ALA A 103 -3.79 5.15 8.77
N GLN A 104 -5.13 5.17 8.68
CA GLN A 104 -5.82 5.91 7.63
C GLN A 104 -5.37 7.38 7.60
N GLY A 105 -5.13 7.89 6.41
CA GLY A 105 -4.72 9.27 6.10
C GLY A 105 -3.23 9.54 6.23
N LYS A 106 -2.41 8.52 6.48
CA LYS A 106 -0.96 8.65 6.70
C LYS A 106 -0.14 8.21 5.50
N ASP A 107 1.10 8.68 5.42
CA ASP A 107 2.07 8.31 4.39
C ASP A 107 3.22 7.53 5.05
N PRO A 108 3.08 6.19 5.22
CA PRO A 108 3.99 5.40 6.02
C PRO A 108 5.45 5.43 5.50
N LEU A 109 5.64 5.57 4.19
CA LEU A 109 6.98 5.61 3.59
C LEU A 109 7.80 6.84 3.97
N LYS A 110 7.16 7.95 4.37
CA LYS A 110 7.87 9.14 4.88
C LYS A 110 8.41 8.97 6.30
N HIS A 111 7.98 7.93 6.99
CA HIS A 111 8.27 7.70 8.41
C HIS A 111 9.01 6.37 8.65
N VAL A 112 9.65 5.81 7.62
CA VAL A 112 10.47 4.61 7.77
C VAL A 112 11.74 4.95 8.54
N LEU A 113 11.93 4.26 9.68
CA LEU A 113 13.10 4.43 10.54
C LEU A 113 14.23 3.45 10.18
N LYS A 114 13.88 2.24 9.76
CA LYS A 114 14.82 1.19 9.33
C LYS A 114 14.23 0.42 8.16
N ILE A 115 15.08 -0.05 7.27
CA ILE A 115 14.71 -0.91 6.15
C ILE A 115 15.74 -2.02 5.99
N TRP A 116 15.24 -3.21 5.70
CA TRP A 116 16.01 -4.33 5.19
C TRP A 116 15.47 -4.74 3.84
N HIS A 117 16.36 -5.19 2.96
CA HIS A 117 16.00 -5.65 1.64
C HIS A 117 16.75 -6.93 1.28
N LYS A 118 16.04 -7.88 0.67
CA LYS A 118 16.56 -9.15 0.17
C LYS A 118 15.93 -9.42 -1.19
N HIS A 119 16.77 -9.58 -2.21
CA HIS A 119 16.32 -9.90 -3.56
C HIS A 119 17.03 -11.17 -4.05
N SER A 120 16.29 -12.10 -4.67
CA SER A 120 16.84 -13.40 -5.10
C SER A 120 17.99 -13.28 -6.11
N GLN A 121 17.97 -12.21 -6.92
CA GLN A 121 19.01 -11.93 -7.93
C GLN A 121 20.22 -11.15 -7.39
N VAL A 122 20.21 -10.72 -6.12
CA VAL A 122 21.32 -9.97 -5.52
C VAL A 122 22.06 -10.86 -4.52
N PRO A 123 23.36 -11.16 -4.73
CA PRO A 123 24.11 -12.00 -3.82
C PRO A 123 24.35 -11.31 -2.47
N GLY A 124 24.50 -12.11 -1.42
CA GLY A 124 24.83 -11.64 -0.06
C GLY A 124 23.65 -11.54 0.91
N GLY A 125 22.49 -12.07 0.55
CA GLY A 125 21.34 -12.19 1.46
C GLY A 125 20.67 -10.85 1.78
N ALA A 126 19.99 -10.79 2.92
CA ALA A 126 19.32 -9.58 3.39
C ALA A 126 20.34 -8.55 3.85
N LYS A 127 20.11 -7.28 3.49
CA LYS A 127 20.96 -6.15 3.89
C LYS A 127 20.11 -5.01 4.41
N GLN A 128 20.59 -4.38 5.48
CA GLN A 128 20.03 -3.11 5.93
C GLN A 128 20.42 -2.00 4.94
N ILE A 129 19.49 -1.10 4.65
CA ILE A 129 19.82 0.13 3.92
C ILE A 129 20.03 1.24 4.94
N GLU A 130 21.25 1.74 5.03
CA GLU A 130 21.64 2.77 6.01
C GLU A 130 21.24 4.17 5.56
N ASP A 131 21.34 4.43 4.25
CA ASP A 131 21.03 5.74 3.65
C ASP A 131 19.65 5.73 2.99
N LEU A 132 18.65 6.23 3.73
CA LEU A 132 17.26 6.35 3.26
C LEU A 132 17.01 7.61 2.42
N ALA A 133 17.95 8.56 2.42
CA ALA A 133 17.81 9.83 1.72
C ALA A 133 18.56 9.88 0.38
N GLY A 134 19.64 9.12 0.24
CA GLY A 134 20.47 9.11 -0.95
C GLY A 134 20.11 8.04 -1.97
N GLN A 135 21.11 7.53 -2.69
CA GLN A 135 20.90 6.71 -3.90
C GLN A 135 20.20 5.38 -3.61
N ASN A 136 20.32 4.86 -2.39
CA ASN A 136 19.66 3.62 -1.98
C ASN A 136 18.18 3.81 -1.63
N ALA A 137 17.68 5.05 -1.55
CA ALA A 137 16.25 5.34 -1.42
C ALA A 137 15.40 4.74 -2.55
N ARG A 138 16.02 4.34 -3.67
CA ARG A 138 15.36 3.62 -4.77
C ARG A 138 14.58 2.39 -4.31
N TYR A 139 15.02 1.70 -3.26
CA TYR A 139 14.31 0.53 -2.73
C TYR A 139 12.97 0.94 -2.12
N LEU A 140 12.94 2.03 -1.34
CA LEU A 140 11.68 2.60 -0.81
C LEU A 140 10.75 3.08 -1.93
N ARG A 141 11.31 3.77 -2.95
CA ARG A 141 10.54 4.30 -4.08
C ARG A 141 9.78 3.21 -4.84
N LYS A 142 10.37 2.00 -4.97
CA LYS A 142 9.71 0.85 -5.60
C LYS A 142 8.40 0.45 -4.92
N PHE A 143 8.30 0.62 -3.59
CA PHE A 143 7.10 0.28 -2.82
C PHE A 143 6.10 1.44 -2.71
N ARG A 144 6.41 2.61 -3.30
CA ARG A 144 5.48 3.76 -3.29
C ARG A 144 4.10 3.44 -3.85
N PRO A 145 3.94 2.67 -4.95
CA PRO A 145 2.61 2.27 -5.41
C PRO A 145 1.83 1.40 -4.40
N LEU A 146 2.52 0.77 -3.46
CA LEU A 146 1.93 -0.15 -2.49
C LEU A 146 1.72 0.50 -1.12
N LEU A 147 2.53 1.48 -0.75
CA LEU A 147 2.57 2.08 0.58
C LEU A 147 2.51 3.62 0.49
N HIS A 148 1.70 4.14 -0.44
CA HIS A 148 1.51 5.59 -0.57
C HIS A 148 0.54 6.14 0.48
N GLY A 149 0.70 7.43 0.77
CA GLY A 149 -0.29 8.21 1.50
C GLY A 149 -1.56 8.52 0.71
N PRO A 150 -2.44 9.38 1.25
CA PRO A 150 -3.72 9.68 0.64
C PRO A 150 -3.56 10.40 -0.71
N PHE A 151 -4.43 10.07 -1.68
CA PHE A 151 -4.54 10.82 -2.92
C PHE A 151 -5.27 12.15 -2.70
N GLU A 152 -4.94 13.15 -3.52
CA GLU A 152 -5.64 14.44 -3.52
C GLU A 152 -7.05 14.32 -4.11
N MET A 153 -7.20 13.50 -5.16
CA MET A 153 -8.46 13.25 -5.83
C MET A 153 -8.95 11.84 -5.53
N VAL A 154 -9.89 11.73 -4.58
CA VAL A 154 -10.54 10.48 -4.19
C VAL A 154 -12.04 10.61 -4.39
N GLN A 155 -12.64 9.64 -5.06
CA GLN A 155 -14.08 9.52 -5.20
C GLN A 155 -14.54 8.21 -4.56
N LYS A 156 -15.53 8.31 -3.67
CA LYS A 156 -16.19 7.14 -3.13
C LYS A 156 -17.04 6.48 -4.22
N LEU A 157 -16.89 5.18 -4.37
CA LEU A 157 -17.68 4.34 -5.26
C LEU A 157 -18.82 3.68 -4.48
N GLU A 158 -19.83 3.21 -5.20
CA GLU A 158 -20.85 2.35 -4.62
C GLU A 158 -20.23 1.06 -4.07
N LYS A 159 -20.81 0.55 -2.98
CA LYS A 159 -20.45 -0.76 -2.45
C LYS A 159 -20.69 -1.83 -3.50
N ALA A 160 -19.77 -2.79 -3.60
CA ALA A 160 -19.89 -3.87 -4.55
C ALA A 160 -19.47 -5.21 -3.93
N PRO A 161 -20.14 -6.32 -4.27
CA PRO A 161 -19.74 -7.64 -3.81
C PRO A 161 -18.43 -8.06 -4.49
N VAL A 162 -17.46 -8.50 -3.68
CA VAL A 162 -16.18 -9.03 -4.14
C VAL A 162 -16.02 -10.45 -3.60
N ASP A 163 -15.74 -11.39 -4.50
CA ASP A 163 -15.40 -12.77 -4.16
C ASP A 163 -13.91 -12.87 -3.83
N SER A 164 -13.55 -13.40 -2.66
CA SER A 164 -12.17 -13.54 -2.17
C SER A 164 -12.06 -14.67 -1.14
N LYS A 165 -10.90 -14.81 -0.47
CA LYS A 165 -10.75 -15.74 0.66
C LYS A 165 -11.69 -15.44 1.83
N LEU A 166 -12.23 -14.22 1.93
CA LEU A 166 -13.27 -13.85 2.90
C LEU A 166 -14.67 -14.40 2.52
N GLY A 167 -14.80 -15.08 1.38
CA GLY A 167 -16.07 -15.35 0.72
C GLY A 167 -16.51 -14.17 -0.15
N LYS A 168 -17.81 -14.13 -0.47
CA LYS A 168 -18.43 -13.02 -1.20
C LYS A 168 -18.89 -11.96 -0.21
N VAL A 169 -18.17 -10.83 -0.16
CA VAL A 169 -18.40 -9.75 0.81
C VAL A 169 -18.65 -8.41 0.10
N ASP A 170 -19.54 -7.59 0.65
CA ASP A 170 -19.78 -6.23 0.13
C ASP A 170 -18.68 -5.28 0.60
N CYS A 171 -17.87 -4.80 -0.34
CA CYS A 171 -16.73 -3.94 -0.05
C CYS A 171 -17.08 -2.46 -0.30
N ASP A 172 -16.61 -1.58 0.58
CA ASP A 172 -16.51 -0.15 0.27
C ASP A 172 -15.54 0.05 -0.90
N GLY A 173 -15.84 0.99 -1.80
CA GLY A 173 -15.03 1.23 -2.98
C GLY A 173 -14.58 2.67 -3.09
N TYR A 174 -13.40 2.85 -3.67
CA TYR A 174 -12.84 4.15 -3.97
C TYR A 174 -12.15 4.13 -5.33
N SER A 175 -12.34 5.18 -6.11
CA SER A 175 -11.47 5.52 -7.22
C SER A 175 -10.56 6.67 -6.81
N ALA A 176 -9.35 6.68 -7.35
CA ALA A 176 -8.42 7.77 -7.11
C ALA A 176 -7.48 7.91 -8.30
N SER A 177 -6.79 9.04 -8.37
CA SER A 177 -5.73 9.25 -9.34
C SER A 177 -4.51 9.85 -8.67
N GLY A 178 -3.33 9.48 -9.14
CA GLY A 178 -2.08 10.01 -8.64
C GLY A 178 -1.05 10.15 -9.75
N GLU A 179 -0.20 11.15 -9.58
CA GLU A 179 1.00 11.35 -10.38
C GLU A 179 2.22 11.05 -9.50
N VAL A 180 3.15 10.26 -10.04
CA VAL A 180 4.42 9.95 -9.37
C VAL A 180 5.56 10.26 -10.32
N GLU A 181 6.41 11.19 -9.90
CA GLU A 181 7.67 11.49 -10.58
C GLU A 181 8.81 10.64 -10.00
N MET A 182 9.57 10.01 -10.89
CA MET A 182 10.78 9.23 -10.58
C MET A 182 11.93 9.66 -11.48
N GLY A 183 12.56 10.78 -11.13
CA GLY A 183 13.57 11.38 -12.00
C GLY A 183 12.89 11.93 -13.25
N THR A 184 13.34 11.54 -14.43
CA THR A 184 12.70 11.98 -15.70
C THR A 184 11.45 11.19 -16.07
N ILE A 185 11.10 10.14 -15.30
CA ILE A 185 9.91 9.33 -15.52
C ILE A 185 8.72 9.93 -14.79
N LEU A 186 7.61 10.09 -15.49
CA LEU A 186 6.31 10.44 -14.94
C LEU A 186 5.37 9.23 -15.04
N MET A 187 4.69 8.91 -13.95
CA MET A 187 3.67 7.86 -13.90
C MET A 187 2.33 8.48 -13.52
N ASN A 188 1.36 8.38 -14.41
CA ASN A 188 -0.02 8.80 -14.17
C ASN A 188 -0.88 7.56 -13.97
N SER A 189 -1.43 7.41 -12.77
CA SER A 189 -2.14 6.21 -12.38
C SER A 189 -3.58 6.51 -11.99
N GLN A 190 -4.51 5.67 -12.47
CA GLN A 190 -5.90 5.60 -12.04
C GLN A 190 -6.09 4.34 -11.21
N TYR A 191 -6.65 4.49 -10.02
CA TYR A 191 -6.79 3.43 -9.04
C TYR A 191 -8.24 3.06 -8.80
N THR A 192 -8.49 1.78 -8.54
CA THR A 192 -9.74 1.29 -7.95
C THR A 192 -9.41 0.38 -6.78
N ILE A 193 -9.93 0.73 -5.61
CA ILE A 193 -9.62 0.03 -4.35
C ILE A 193 -10.92 -0.44 -3.72
N ARG A 194 -10.94 -1.69 -3.25
CA ARG A 194 -12.06 -2.29 -2.50
C ARG A 194 -11.59 -2.69 -1.12
N LEU A 195 -12.29 -2.19 -0.11
CA LEU A 195 -11.93 -2.31 1.29
C LEU A 195 -12.98 -3.11 2.07
N HIS A 196 -12.52 -3.88 3.05
CA HIS A 196 -13.39 -4.57 3.99
C HIS A 196 -12.67 -4.77 5.33
N LYS A 197 -13.36 -4.46 6.44
CA LYS A 197 -12.79 -4.49 7.81
C LYS A 197 -12.25 -5.85 8.25
N SER A 198 -12.71 -6.94 7.64
CA SER A 198 -12.26 -8.31 7.95
C SER A 198 -10.97 -8.70 7.22
N ALA A 199 -10.51 -7.92 6.23
CA ALA A 199 -9.19 -8.12 5.66
C ALA A 199 -8.15 -7.57 6.65
N PRO A 200 -7.03 -8.28 6.93
CA PRO A 200 -6.06 -7.85 7.96
C PRO A 200 -5.59 -6.41 7.81
N PHE A 201 -5.20 -6.01 6.59
CA PHE A 201 -4.77 -4.64 6.26
C PHE A 201 -5.88 -3.78 5.64
N GLY A 202 -7.13 -4.26 5.69
CA GLY A 202 -8.32 -3.55 5.20
C GLY A 202 -8.55 -3.62 3.68
N VAL A 203 -7.58 -4.06 2.89
CA VAL A 203 -7.68 -4.16 1.42
C VAL A 203 -8.10 -5.55 0.96
N VAL A 204 -9.10 -5.62 0.07
CA VAL A 204 -9.55 -6.86 -0.58
C VAL A 204 -9.11 -6.91 -2.04
N THR A 205 -9.25 -5.80 -2.76
CA THR A 205 -8.67 -5.65 -4.11
C THR A 205 -8.08 -4.26 -4.27
N TRP A 206 -7.00 -4.21 -5.04
CA TRP A 206 -6.37 -2.97 -5.46
C TRP A 206 -6.04 -3.11 -6.94
N GLN A 207 -6.40 -2.13 -7.74
CA GLN A 207 -6.12 -2.10 -9.16
C GLN A 207 -5.58 -0.73 -9.54
N ALA A 208 -4.58 -0.71 -10.42
CA ALA A 208 -4.02 0.50 -11.00
C ALA A 208 -3.87 0.33 -12.51
N GLU A 209 -4.34 1.33 -13.26
CA GLU A 209 -4.03 1.54 -14.67
C GLU A 209 -3.05 2.71 -14.75
N THR A 210 -1.86 2.49 -15.28
CA THR A 210 -0.77 3.47 -15.25
C THR A 210 -0.26 3.77 -16.64
N GLU A 211 -0.15 5.05 -16.95
CA GLU A 211 0.57 5.56 -18.11
C GLU A 211 1.96 6.01 -17.68
N VAL A 212 2.97 5.62 -18.44
CA VAL A 212 4.37 5.97 -18.16
C VAL A 212 4.87 6.88 -19.28
N SER A 213 5.46 8.01 -18.92
CA SER A 213 6.10 8.92 -19.87
C SER A 213 7.46 9.41 -19.38
N ARG A 214 8.26 9.96 -20.29
CA ARG A 214 9.53 10.63 -20.01
C ARG A 214 9.58 11.91 -20.82
N GLU A 215 9.73 13.05 -20.14
CA GLU A 215 9.81 14.37 -20.80
C GLU A 215 8.66 14.60 -21.80
N GLY A 216 7.44 14.13 -21.44
CA GLY A 216 6.25 14.22 -22.28
C GLY A 216 6.12 13.14 -23.36
N GLN A 217 7.16 12.35 -23.63
CA GLN A 217 7.08 11.21 -24.54
C GLN A 217 6.49 9.99 -23.83
N ALA A 218 5.41 9.43 -24.37
CA ALA A 218 4.83 8.18 -23.87
C ALA A 218 5.84 7.03 -24.02
N LEU A 219 6.06 6.31 -22.92
CA LEU A 219 6.93 5.14 -22.85
C LEU A 219 6.15 3.84 -22.71
N GLY A 220 4.88 3.88 -22.32
CA GLY A 220 4.13 2.65 -22.13
C GLY A 220 2.93 2.78 -21.23
N THR A 221 2.30 1.64 -20.98
CA THR A 221 1.16 1.49 -20.07
C THR A 221 1.36 0.26 -19.20
N MET A 222 0.73 0.23 -18.02
CA MET A 222 0.74 -0.91 -17.12
C MET A 222 -0.57 -0.99 -16.34
N SER A 223 -1.28 -2.09 -16.51
CA SER A 223 -2.38 -2.52 -15.63
C SER A 223 -1.81 -3.44 -14.56
N THR A 224 -2.12 -3.20 -13.28
CA THR A 224 -1.78 -4.08 -12.17
C THR A 224 -3.01 -4.32 -11.30
N LYS A 225 -3.26 -5.56 -10.92
CA LYS A 225 -4.34 -5.97 -10.05
C LYS A 225 -3.82 -6.88 -8.94
N PHE A 226 -4.22 -6.54 -7.72
CA PHE A 226 -4.07 -7.36 -6.53
C PHE A 226 -5.43 -7.81 -6.02
N LYS A 227 -5.52 -9.08 -5.64
CA LYS A 227 -6.73 -9.66 -5.06
C LYS A 227 -6.36 -10.52 -3.86
N LEU A 228 -6.97 -10.24 -2.70
CA LEU A 228 -6.75 -11.01 -1.48
C LEU A 228 -7.08 -12.49 -1.72
N SER A 229 -6.06 -13.34 -1.64
CA SER A 229 -6.11 -14.77 -1.93
C SER A 229 -5.90 -15.63 -0.69
N ASP A 230 -5.19 -15.12 0.31
CA ASP A 230 -5.07 -15.78 1.61
C ASP A 230 -4.77 -14.79 2.75
N PHE A 231 -4.95 -15.22 4.00
CA PHE A 231 -4.57 -14.45 5.19
C PHE A 231 -4.48 -15.33 6.42
N GLY A 232 -3.76 -14.87 7.45
CA GLY A 232 -3.63 -15.62 8.67
C GLY A 232 -2.94 -14.87 9.81
N LYS A 233 -2.50 -15.66 10.79
CA LYS A 233 -1.76 -15.23 11.98
C LYS A 233 -0.38 -15.89 12.00
N ASP A 234 0.39 -15.60 13.04
CA ASP A 234 1.71 -16.19 13.32
C ASP A 234 2.76 -15.92 12.23
N ALA A 235 2.66 -14.76 11.57
CA ALA A 235 3.65 -14.29 10.61
C ALA A 235 5.03 -14.21 11.26
N LYS A 236 6.03 -14.70 10.54
CA LYS A 236 7.44 -14.65 10.94
C LYS A 236 8.21 -13.89 9.88
N SER A 237 9.14 -13.07 10.35
CA SER A 237 10.04 -12.33 9.47
C SER A 237 10.89 -13.28 8.64
N ALA A 238 10.87 -13.13 7.31
CA ALA A 238 11.78 -13.86 6.42
C ALA A 238 13.20 -13.26 6.44
N ILE A 239 13.32 -12.02 6.91
CA ILE A 239 14.60 -11.36 7.19
C ILE A 239 14.89 -11.48 8.69
N PRO A 240 16.00 -12.12 9.13
CA PRO A 240 16.34 -12.18 10.55
C PRO A 240 16.63 -10.77 11.08
N ASP A 241 16.30 -10.53 12.35
CA ASP A 241 16.74 -9.31 13.02
C ASP A 241 18.28 -9.30 13.08
N ALA A 242 18.89 -8.15 12.79
CA ALA A 242 20.32 -8.00 13.02
C ALA A 242 20.63 -8.32 14.48
N LYS A 243 21.64 -9.17 14.67
CA LYS A 243 22.28 -9.36 15.98
C LYS A 243 23.07 -8.13 16.37
#